data_AF-A0A8J2MVU4-F1
#
_entry.id   AF-A0A8J2MVU4-F1
#
_cell.length_a   1.000
_cell.length_b   1.000
_cell.length_c   1.000
_cell.angle_alpha   90.00
_cell.angle_beta   90.00
_cell.angle_gamma   90.00
#
_symmetry.space_group_name_H-M   'P 1'
#
loop_
_entity.id
_entity.type
_entity.pdbx_description
1 polymer ?
#
loop_
_entity_poly.entity_id
_entity_poly.type
_entity_poly.pdbx_seq_one_letter_code
_entity_poly.pdbx_strand_id
1 'polypeptide(L)'
;MWAIPALLRDDPRVPLALLVFGLETSLTTLVCLAEMLSWEELTSVQRGLQGLGGMYGGYLAAGIFMTLDCYARLDQMIAKQHRGLEPVTKKKL
;
A
#
# COMPACT_ATOMS: atom_id res chain seq x y z
N MET A 1 9.82 11.56 11.61
CA MET A 1 8.64 10.87 11.06
C MET A 1 7.58 11.90 10.66
N TRP A 2 7.42 12.20 9.36
CA TRP A 2 6.46 13.22 8.87
C TRP A 2 5.07 12.63 8.56
N ALA A 3 5.00 11.37 8.11
CA ALA A 3 3.76 10.77 7.61
C ALA A 3 2.63 10.71 8.65
N ILE A 4 2.92 10.30 9.90
CA ILE A 4 1.92 10.20 10.97
C ILE A 4 1.28 11.57 11.28
N PRO A 5 2.03 12.64 11.61
CA PRO A 5 1.41 13.94 11.83
C PRO A 5 0.78 14.53 10.57
N ALA A 6 1.27 14.20 9.36
CA ALA A 6 0.67 14.63 8.10
C ALA A 6 -0.71 13.98 7.84
N LEU A 7 -0.88 12.70 8.20
CA LEU A 7 -2.16 12.00 8.16
C LEU A 7 -3.17 12.62 9.14
N LEU A 8 -2.72 12.95 10.37
CA LEU A 8 -3.60 13.55 11.39
C LEU A 8 -4.14 14.93 11.01
N ARG A 9 -3.42 15.67 10.16
CA ARG A 9 -3.83 17.00 9.68
C ARG A 9 -4.41 17.01 8.26
N ASP A 10 -4.60 15.84 7.66
CA ASP A 10 -5.05 15.65 6.27
C ASP A 10 -4.25 16.51 5.25
N ASP A 11 -2.91 16.42 5.32
CA ASP A 11 -2.04 17.20 4.43
C ASP A 11 -2.23 16.77 2.96
N PRO A 12 -2.43 17.71 2.01
CA PRO A 12 -2.71 17.37 0.60
C PRO A 12 -1.57 16.64 -0.11
N ARG A 13 -0.37 16.61 0.48
CA ARG A 13 0.78 15.85 -0.06
C ARG A 13 0.78 14.38 0.35
N VAL A 14 -0.10 13.97 1.28
CA VAL A 14 -0.18 12.59 1.78
C VAL A 14 -0.40 11.59 0.64
N PRO A 15 -1.40 11.76 -0.26
CA PRO A 15 -1.62 10.81 -1.34
C PRO A 15 -0.43 10.68 -2.27
N LEU A 16 0.33 11.75 -2.49
CA LEU A 16 1.52 11.71 -3.35
C LEU A 16 2.67 10.93 -2.69
N ALA A 17 3.02 11.28 -1.44
CA ALA A 17 4.16 10.68 -0.76
C ALA A 17 3.91 9.21 -0.38
N LEU A 18 2.71 8.91 0.14
CA LEU A 18 2.35 7.56 0.54
C LEU A 18 2.08 6.62 -0.64
N LEU A 19 1.75 7.15 -1.82
CA LEU A 19 1.65 6.32 -3.03
C LEU A 19 3.01 5.73 -3.43
N VAL A 20 4.07 6.56 -3.47
CA VAL A 20 5.41 6.10 -3.81
C VAL A 20 5.92 5.10 -2.77
N PHE A 21 5.79 5.46 -1.48
CA PHE A 21 6.19 4.60 -0.37
C PHE A 21 5.42 3.27 -0.34
N GLY A 22 4.10 3.32 -0.54
CA GLY A 22 3.25 2.13 -0.58
C GLY A 22 3.58 1.21 -1.73
N LEU A 23 3.83 1.76 -2.92
CA LEU A 23 4.20 0.97 -4.08
C LEU A 23 5.55 0.29 -3.89
N GLU A 24 6.57 1.04 -3.47
CA GLU A 24 7.90 0.50 -3.18
C GLU A 24 7.84 -0.60 -2.12
N THR A 25 7.14 -0.35 -1.00
CA THR A 25 6.98 -1.32 0.09
C THR A 25 6.24 -2.57 -0.40
N SER A 26 5.21 -2.42 -1.23
CA SER A 26 4.46 -3.56 -1.77
C SER A 26 5.33 -4.43 -2.67
N LEU A 27 6.09 -3.82 -3.58
CA LEU A 27 6.96 -4.55 -4.51
C LEU A 27 8.09 -5.27 -3.79
N THR A 28 8.78 -4.57 -2.88
CA THR A 28 9.87 -5.16 -2.10
C THR A 28 9.37 -6.27 -1.18
N THR A 29 8.25 -6.07 -0.48
CA THR A 29 7.65 -7.08 0.40
C THR A 29 7.15 -8.29 -0.40
N LEU A 30 6.62 -8.08 -1.60
CA LEU A 30 6.21 -9.18 -2.48
C LEU A 30 7.40 -10.07 -2.87
N VAL A 31 8.54 -9.46 -3.20
CA VAL A 31 9.77 -10.20 -3.51
C VAL A 31 10.24 -10.98 -2.28
N CYS A 32 10.30 -10.34 -1.11
CA CYS A 32 10.66 -11.02 0.15
C CYS A 32 9.70 -12.17 0.49
N LEU A 33 8.39 -12.00 0.25
CA LEU A 33 7.40 -13.03 0.46
C LEU A 33 7.63 -14.21 -0.50
N ALA A 34 7.86 -13.95 -1.77
CA ALA A 34 8.13 -14.98 -2.77
C ALA A 34 9.41 -15.76 -2.47
N GLU A 35 10.46 -15.07 -2.03
CA GLU A 35 11.70 -15.70 -1.58
C GLU A 35 11.49 -16.57 -0.33
N MET A 36 10.80 -16.06 0.69
CA MET A 36 10.47 -16.84 1.89
C MET A 36 9.67 -18.11 1.57
N LEU A 37 8.76 -18.03 0.60
CA LEU A 37 7.95 -19.18 0.17
C LEU A 37 8.77 -20.27 -0.54
N SER A 38 9.96 -19.96 -1.07
CA SER A 38 10.83 -20.94 -1.72
C SER A 38 11.78 -21.67 -0.76
N TRP A 39 11.95 -21.19 0.48
CA TRP A 39 12.86 -21.80 1.46
C TRP A 39 12.35 -23.15 1.97
N GLU A 40 13.13 -24.22 1.75
CA GLU A 40 12.75 -25.60 2.12
C GLU A 40 12.89 -25.88 3.62
N GLU A 41 13.68 -25.07 4.34
CA GLU A 41 14.02 -25.24 5.75
C GLU A 41 12.88 -24.83 6.70
N LEU A 42 11.88 -24.11 6.20
CA LEU A 42 10.73 -23.64 6.99
C LEU A 42 9.72 -24.76 7.21
N THR A 43 9.37 -24.99 8.47
CA THR A 43 8.21 -25.82 8.81
C THR A 43 6.91 -25.17 8.33
N SER A 44 5.86 -25.97 8.16
CA SER A 44 4.53 -25.49 7.75
C SER A 44 3.97 -24.40 8.68
N VAL A 45 4.24 -24.49 9.98
CA VAL A 45 3.82 -23.49 10.98
C VAL A 45 4.58 -22.18 10.81
N GLN A 46 5.90 -22.23 10.60
CA GLN A 46 6.73 -21.04 10.40
C GLN A 46 6.44 -20.35 9.07
N ARG A 47 6.14 -21.10 8.01
CA ARG A 47 5.74 -20.55 6.70
C ARG A 47 4.31 -20.00 6.71
N GLY A 48 3.44 -20.58 7.53
CA GLY A 48 2.01 -20.28 7.56
C GLY A 48 1.64 -18.91 8.13
N LEU A 49 0.33 -18.70 8.26
CA LEU A 49 -0.26 -17.42 8.71
C LEU A 49 0.14 -17.02 10.14
N GLN A 50 0.48 -17.98 11.00
CA GLN A 50 0.95 -17.69 12.36
C GLN A 50 2.45 -17.33 12.41
N GLY A 51 3.17 -17.53 11.31
CA GLY A 51 4.59 -17.23 11.18
C GLY A 51 4.88 -16.16 10.14
N LEU A 52 5.93 -16.38 9.34
CA LEU A 52 6.44 -15.43 8.36
C LEU A 52 5.41 -15.09 7.28
N GLY A 53 4.59 -16.06 6.86
CA GLY A 53 3.53 -15.82 5.87
C GLY A 53 2.51 -14.79 6.34
N GLY A 54 2.16 -14.80 7.62
CA GLY A 54 1.27 -13.79 8.20
C GLY A 54 1.93 -12.41 8.34
N MET A 55 3.20 -12.37 8.75
CA MET A 55 3.94 -11.12 8.86
C MET A 55 4.10 -10.45 7.48
N TYR A 56 4.74 -11.14 6.53
CA TYR A 56 4.93 -10.62 5.17
C TYR A 56 3.60 -10.36 4.46
N GLY A 57 2.62 -11.26 4.62
CA GLY A 57 1.29 -11.07 4.06
C GLY A 57 0.58 -9.84 4.62
N GLY A 58 0.69 -9.59 5.92
CA GLY A 58 0.13 -8.40 6.59
C GLY A 58 0.79 -7.10 6.09
N TYR A 59 2.12 -7.06 6.02
CA TYR A 59 2.84 -5.91 5.49
C TYR A 59 2.52 -5.65 4.01
N LEU A 60 2.45 -6.71 3.20
CA LEU A 60 2.09 -6.62 1.79
C LEU A 60 0.66 -6.10 1.61
N ALA A 61 -0.30 -6.63 2.37
CA ALA A 61 -1.69 -6.18 2.33
C ALA A 61 -1.82 -4.71 2.71
N ALA A 62 -1.12 -4.26 3.76
CA ALA A 62 -1.10 -2.86 4.17
C ALA A 62 -0.50 -1.95 3.09
N GLY A 63 0.62 -2.36 2.48
CA GLY A 63 1.25 -1.63 1.37
C GLY A 63 0.33 -1.48 0.16
N ILE A 64 -0.32 -2.57 -0.26
CA ILE A 64 -1.25 -2.57 -1.40
C ILE A 64 -2.46 -1.67 -1.09
N PHE A 65 -3.05 -1.81 0.10
CA PHE A 65 -4.18 -0.99 0.51
C PHE A 65 -3.85 0.50 0.47
N MET A 66 -2.71 0.88 1.05
CA MET A 66 -2.24 2.27 1.06
C MET A 66 -1.99 2.80 -0.36
N THR A 67 -1.40 1.98 -1.23
CA THR A 67 -1.15 2.33 -2.64
C THR A 67 -2.47 2.63 -3.37
N LEU A 68 -3.44 1.73 -3.26
CA LEU A 68 -4.74 1.88 -3.93
C LEU A 68 -5.53 3.07 -3.37
N ASP A 69 -5.53 3.27 -2.05
CA ASP A 69 -6.22 4.40 -1.42
C ASP A 69 -5.61 5.74 -1.85
N CYS A 70 -4.28 5.85 -1.85
CA CYS A 70 -3.57 7.06 -2.25
C CYS A 70 -3.72 7.34 -3.75
N TYR A 71 -3.70 6.32 -4.59
CA TYR A 71 -3.97 6.46 -6.02
C TYR A 71 -5.39 7.00 -6.25
N ALA A 72 -6.40 6.42 -5.61
CA ALA A 72 -7.78 6.87 -5.73
C ALA A 72 -7.97 8.33 -5.26
N ARG A 73 -7.35 8.71 -4.13
CA ARG A 73 -7.36 10.09 -3.62
C ARG A 73 -6.73 11.07 -4.62
N LEU A 74 -5.55 10.71 -5.14
CA LEU A 74 -4.82 11.57 -6.07
C LEU A 74 -5.58 11.74 -7.39
N ASP A 75 -6.11 10.65 -7.95
CA ASP A 75 -6.96 10.65 -9.15
C ASP A 75 -8.17 11.57 -8.99
N GLN A 76 -8.88 11.49 -7.85
CA GLN A 76 -10.01 12.38 -7.57
C GLN A 76 -9.61 13.84 -7.38
N MET A 77 -8.45 14.11 -6.78
CA MET A 77 -7.93 15.48 -6.65
C MET A 77 -7.63 16.09 -8.03
N ILE A 78 -7.03 15.31 -8.93
CA ILE A 78 -6.73 15.74 -10.30
C ILE A 78 -8.04 15.95 -11.09
N ALA A 79 -8.96 14.98 -11.05
CA ALA A 79 -10.25 15.09 -11.74
C ALA A 79 -11.06 16.31 -11.30
N LYS A 80 -11.02 16.68 -10.01
CA LYS A 80 -11.67 17.91 -9.50
C LYS A 80 -11.08 19.20 -10.07
N GLN A 81 -9.79 19.20 -10.43
CA GLN A 81 -9.11 20.40 -10.94
C GLN A 81 -9.27 20.59 -12.46
N HIS A 82 -9.53 19.51 -13.21
CA HIS A 82 -9.64 19.54 -14.66
C HIS A 82 -11.09 19.30 -15.12
N ARG A 83 -11.69 20.29 -15.82
CA ARG A 83 -13.03 20.13 -16.39
C ARG A 83 -13.04 19.00 -17.44
N GLY A 84 -13.91 18.01 -17.24
CA GLY A 84 -14.14 16.91 -18.18
C GLY A 84 -13.33 15.64 -17.92
N LEU A 85 -12.50 15.59 -16.88
CA LEU A 85 -11.89 14.33 -16.43
C LEU A 85 -12.83 13.60 -15.47
N GLU A 86 -13.21 12.38 -15.82
CA GLU A 86 -13.89 11.47 -14.90
C GLU A 86 -12.85 10.68 -14.08
N PRO A 87 -12.95 10.64 -12.75
CA PRO A 87 -12.03 9.87 -11.94
C PRO A 87 -12.18 8.38 -12.26
N VAL A 88 -11.04 7.70 -12.38
CA VAL A 88 -10.95 6.24 -12.55
C VAL A 88 -11.65 5.55 -11.38
N THR A 89 -11.51 6.09 -10.17
CA THR A 89 -12.12 5.50 -8.96
C THR A 89 -13.41 6.20 -8.57
N LYS A 90 -14.53 5.46 -8.56
CA LYS A 90 -15.87 5.93 -8.13
C LYS A 90 -16.09 5.97 -6.61
N LYS A 91 -15.04 5.77 -5.81
CA LYS A 91 -15.11 5.79 -4.33
C LYS A 91 -15.60 7.17 -3.87
N LYS A 92 -16.64 7.23 -3.03
CA LYS A 92 -16.98 8.49 -2.34
C LYS A 92 -15.97 8.68 -1.21
N LEU A 93 -15.08 9.66 -1.33
CA LEU A 93 -14.15 10.09 -0.29
C LEU A 93 -14.81 11.14 0.61
#